data_AF-A0A453KSX7-F1
#
_entry.id   AF-A0A453KSX7-F1
#
_cell.length_a   1.000
_cell.length_b   1.000
_cell.length_c   1.000
_cell.angle_alpha   90.00
_cell.angle_beta   90.00
_cell.angle_gamma   90.00
#
_symmetry.space_group_name_H-M   'P 1'
#
loop_
_entity.id
_entity.type
_entity.pdbx_description
1 polymer ?
#
loop_
_entity_poly.entity_id
_entity_poly.type
_entity_poly.pdbx_seq_one_letter_code
_entity_poly.pdbx_strand_id
1 'polypeptide(L)'
;MACQVGTGEGGLEEVTFLYRLTAGSCPKSYGVNVARLAGIPASVLQRANEKSIDFEASYGKRCCATKDKAICTQEDNFTTIKDLFRVVKAGNHQGDQATSLSRIREVQMRARAQAMEA
;
A
#
# COMPACT_ATOMS: atom_id res chain seq x y z
N MET A 1 23.18 8.32 3.93
CA MET A 1 24.38 7.48 4.15
C MET A 1 24.82 6.98 2.80
N ALA A 2 26.10 7.09 2.48
CA ALA A 2 26.66 6.59 1.22
C ALA A 2 26.91 5.08 1.31
N CYS A 3 26.58 4.38 0.23
CA CYS A 3 26.82 2.96 0.04
C CYS A 3 27.22 2.69 -1.40
N GLN A 4 27.96 1.61 -1.60
CA GLN A 4 28.26 1.05 -2.91
C GLN A 4 27.56 -0.30 -3.03
N VAL A 5 26.82 -0.51 -4.12
CA VAL A 5 26.10 -1.75 -4.39
C VAL A 5 26.81 -2.49 -5.53
N GLY A 6 27.16 -3.74 -5.30
CA GLY A 6 27.74 -4.66 -6.27
C GLY A 6 26.89 -5.91 -6.44
N THR A 7 27.30 -6.77 -7.37
CA THR A 7 26.67 -8.09 -7.58
C THR A 7 27.37 -9.11 -6.68
N GLY A 8 26.65 -9.64 -5.69
CA GLY A 8 27.14 -10.70 -4.82
C GLY A 8 26.89 -12.09 -5.40
N GLU A 9 27.35 -13.12 -4.68
CA GLU A 9 27.10 -14.51 -5.06
C GLU A 9 25.60 -14.85 -5.02
N GLY A 10 25.16 -15.73 -5.93
CA GLY A 10 23.78 -16.20 -6.00
C GLY A 10 22.77 -15.18 -6.54
N GLY A 11 23.23 -14.12 -7.22
CA GLY A 11 22.35 -13.12 -7.84
C GLY A 11 21.74 -12.10 -6.86
N LEU A 12 22.25 -12.05 -5.62
CA LEU A 12 21.82 -11.10 -4.59
C LEU A 12 22.76 -9.90 -4.53
N GLU A 13 22.23 -8.69 -4.36
CA GLU A 13 23.02 -7.46 -4.25
C GLU A 13 23.94 -7.49 -3.01
N GLU A 14 25.21 -7.13 -3.17
CA GLU A 14 26.17 -6.94 -2.08
C GLU A 14 26.39 -5.46 -1.80
N VAL A 15 26.26 -5.06 -0.53
CA VAL A 15 26.28 -3.63 -0.14
C VAL A 15 27.47 -3.37 0.77
N THR A 16 28.31 -2.43 0.34
CA THR A 16 29.41 -1.88 1.15
C THR A 16 29.00 -0.54 1.76
N PHE A 17 29.02 -0.46 3.09
CA PHE A 17 28.75 0.79 3.82
C PHE A 17 29.99 1.68 3.84
N LEU A 18 29.86 2.90 3.31
CA LEU A 18 30.98 3.85 3.24
C LEU A 18 31.06 4.76 4.48
N TYR A 19 30.13 4.62 5.43
CA TYR A 19 30.02 5.42 6.66
C TYR A 19 30.06 6.94 6.48
N ARG A 20 29.76 7.41 5.28
CA ARG A 20 29.75 8.83 4.93
C ARG A 20 28.33 9.35 4.89
N LEU A 21 28.07 10.46 5.59
CA LEU A 21 26.81 11.18 5.45
C LEU A 21 26.77 11.91 4.11
N THR A 22 25.66 11.80 3.40
CA THR A 22 25.41 12.43 2.11
C THR A 22 24.03 13.08 2.14
N ALA A 23 23.87 14.18 1.42
CA ALA A 23 22.58 14.83 1.27
C ALA A 23 21.61 13.96 0.47
N GLY A 24 20.31 14.15 0.71
CA GLY A 24 19.23 13.41 0.06
C GLY A 24 18.70 12.22 0.85
N SER A 25 17.61 11.66 0.35
CA SER A 25 16.97 10.46 0.92
C SER A 25 17.74 9.19 0.54
N CYS A 26 17.54 8.13 1.33
CA CYS A 26 18.07 6.82 0.97
C CYS A 26 17.39 6.32 -0.31
N PRO A 27 18.14 5.91 -1.36
CA PRO A 27 17.54 5.54 -2.64
C PRO A 27 16.78 4.21 -2.59
N LYS A 28 17.21 3.26 -1.74
CA LYS A 28 16.62 1.93 -1.56
C LYS A 28 16.75 1.46 -0.11
N SER A 29 15.99 0.42 0.24
CA SER A 29 16.18 -0.32 1.49
C SER A 29 17.15 -1.48 1.28
N TYR A 30 18.05 -1.74 2.25
CA TYR A 30 19.07 -2.80 2.15
C TYR A 30 18.83 -3.93 3.17
N GLY A 31 17.56 -4.17 3.55
CA GLY A 31 17.20 -5.17 4.55
C GLY A 31 17.60 -6.60 4.16
N VAL A 32 17.49 -6.94 2.86
CA VAL A 32 17.89 -8.26 2.34
C VAL A 32 19.40 -8.48 2.49
N ASN A 33 20.23 -7.45 2.28
CA ASN A 33 21.67 -7.50 2.53
C ASN A 33 21.97 -7.78 4.02
N VAL A 34 21.25 -7.13 4.94
CA VAL A 34 21.42 -7.37 6.39
C VAL A 34 21.00 -8.78 6.77
N ALA A 35 19.90 -9.30 6.23
CA ALA A 35 19.45 -10.66 6.48
C ALA A 35 20.46 -11.71 5.96
N ARG A 36 21.12 -11.44 4.83
CA ARG A 36 22.24 -12.28 4.36
C ARG A 36 23.39 -12.30 5.35
N LEU A 37 23.81 -11.13 5.85
CA LEU A 37 24.87 -11.04 6.86
C LEU A 37 24.49 -11.77 8.17
N ALA A 38 23.20 -11.84 8.48
CA ALA A 38 22.66 -12.60 9.62
C ALA A 38 22.57 -14.12 9.38
N GLY A 39 22.98 -14.62 8.20
CA GLY A 39 23.00 -16.06 7.90
C GLY A 39 21.63 -16.65 7.55
N ILE A 40 20.67 -15.83 7.13
CA ILE A 40 19.36 -16.32 6.67
C ILE A 40 19.52 -17.13 5.37
N PRO A 41 18.82 -18.27 5.20
CA PRO A 41 18.98 -19.11 4.01
C PRO A 41 18.70 -18.40 2.68
N ALA A 42 19.49 -18.69 1.66
CA ALA A 42 19.41 -18.04 0.34
C ALA A 42 18.02 -18.15 -0.32
N SER A 43 17.33 -19.28 -0.14
CA SER A 43 15.97 -19.48 -0.67
C SER A 43 14.94 -18.52 -0.07
N VAL A 44 15.11 -18.14 1.20
CA VAL A 44 14.25 -17.15 1.88
C VAL A 44 14.59 -15.75 1.37
N LEU A 45 15.87 -15.44 1.22
CA LEU A 45 16.34 -14.15 0.72
C LEU A 45 15.86 -13.88 -0.70
N GLN A 46 15.92 -14.88 -1.57
CA GLN A 46 15.45 -14.78 -2.96
C GLN A 46 13.95 -14.46 -3.01
N ARG A 47 13.14 -15.21 -2.25
CA ARG A 47 11.69 -14.96 -2.16
C ARG A 47 11.38 -13.58 -1.56
N ALA A 48 12.15 -13.15 -0.57
CA ALA A 48 12.00 -11.83 0.03
C ALA A 48 12.33 -10.72 -0.99
N ASN A 49 13.38 -10.91 -1.80
CA ASN A 49 13.77 -9.98 -2.85
C ASN A 49 12.69 -9.89 -3.94
N GLU A 50 12.17 -11.02 -4.42
CA GLU A 50 11.05 -11.07 -5.37
C GLU A 50 9.83 -10.31 -4.83
N LYS A 51 9.43 -10.57 -3.58
CA LYS A 51 8.31 -9.87 -2.96
C LYS A 51 8.55 -8.39 -2.74
N SER A 52 9.79 -7.99 -2.45
CA SER A 52 10.15 -6.58 -2.34
C SER A 52 10.01 -5.86 -3.67
N ILE A 53 10.44 -6.49 -4.77
CA ILE A 53 10.31 -5.92 -6.13
C ILE A 53 8.83 -5.80 -6.51
N ASP A 54 8.04 -6.86 -6.29
CA ASP A 54 6.58 -6.83 -6.52
C ASP A 54 5.91 -5.69 -5.72
N PHE A 55 6.34 -5.55 -4.46
CA PHE A 55 5.82 -4.52 -3.57
C PHE A 55 6.21 -3.13 -4.05
N GLU A 56 7.48 -2.86 -4.35
CA GLU A 56 7.94 -1.57 -4.88
C GLU A 56 7.22 -1.18 -6.17
N ALA A 57 6.97 -2.14 -7.08
CA ALA A 57 6.21 -1.89 -8.30
C ALA A 57 4.75 -1.50 -8.03
N SER A 58 4.16 -2.06 -6.97
CA SER A 58 2.77 -1.79 -6.55
C SER A 58 2.67 -0.56 -5.64
N TYR A 59 3.76 -0.26 -4.92
CA TYR A 59 3.88 0.76 -3.89
C TYR A 59 4.32 2.07 -4.53
N GLY A 60 3.35 2.87 -4.96
CA GLY A 60 3.65 4.12 -5.66
C GLY A 60 2.54 4.69 -6.52
N LYS A 61 1.44 3.97 -6.75
CA LYS A 61 0.21 4.57 -7.32
C LYS A 61 -0.42 5.65 -6.43
N ARG A 62 0.11 5.84 -5.23
CA ARG A 62 -0.16 7.00 -4.39
C ARG A 62 1.17 7.52 -3.90
N CYS A 63 1.62 8.63 -4.46
CA CYS A 63 1.93 9.85 -3.72
C CYS A 63 2.92 10.75 -4.47
N CYS A 64 2.36 11.62 -5.29
CA CYS A 64 2.74 13.02 -5.31
C CYS A 64 1.49 13.87 -5.05
N ALA A 65 0.81 13.65 -3.93
CA ALA A 65 -0.29 14.49 -3.48
C ALA A 65 -0.12 14.83 -2.00
N THR A 66 0.08 16.11 -1.77
CA THR A 66 0.05 16.82 -0.50
C THR A 66 -1.12 16.39 0.40
N LYS A 67 -0.85 16.27 1.70
CA LYS A 67 -1.78 16.31 2.85
C LYS A 67 -3.23 15.88 2.55
N ASP A 68 -3.54 14.61 2.78
CA ASP A 68 -4.57 14.16 3.74
C ASP A 68 -4.88 12.67 3.55
N LYS A 69 -4.96 12.02 4.71
CA LYS A 69 -5.39 10.66 5.01
C LYS A 69 -6.36 10.02 3.99
N ALA A 70 -5.93 8.92 3.35
CA ALA A 70 -6.85 7.88 2.86
C ALA A 70 -6.13 6.54 2.62
N ILE A 71 -6.21 5.67 3.63
CA ILE A 71 -6.57 4.25 3.59
C ILE A 71 -6.09 3.43 2.38
N CYS A 72 -5.34 2.37 2.69
CA CYS A 72 -5.01 1.25 1.82
C CYS A 72 -6.26 0.70 1.12
N THR A 73 -6.30 0.74 -0.21
CA THR A 73 -7.27 -0.01 -1.00
C THR A 73 -6.80 -1.45 -1.06
N GLN A 74 -7.17 -2.23 -0.04
CA GLN A 74 -7.16 -3.68 -0.10
C GLN A 74 -8.57 -4.15 -0.48
N GLU A 75 -8.62 -5.28 -1.17
CA GLU A 75 -9.72 -5.79 -1.99
C GLU A 75 -11.10 -5.90 -1.29
N ASP A 76 -12.11 -5.90 -2.15
CA ASP A 76 -13.50 -5.53 -1.93
C ASP A 76 -14.32 -6.45 -1.01
N ASN A 77 -14.32 -6.16 0.30
CA ASN A 77 -15.34 -6.64 1.26
C ASN A 77 -16.11 -5.49 1.96
N PHE A 78 -15.86 -4.25 1.57
CA PHE A 78 -16.36 -3.07 2.28
C PHE A 78 -16.95 -1.99 1.35
N THR A 79 -17.24 -2.34 0.10
CA THR A 79 -17.69 -1.40 -0.94
C THR A 79 -18.98 -0.68 -0.52
N THR A 80 -19.94 -1.44 0.00
CA THR A 80 -21.20 -0.94 0.56
C THR A 80 -20.99 0.05 1.71
N ILE A 81 -19.99 -0.19 2.57
CA ILE A 81 -19.75 0.66 3.73
C ILE A 81 -18.95 1.91 3.34
N LYS A 82 -18.09 1.83 2.30
CA LYS A 82 -17.50 3.03 1.67
C LYS A 82 -18.57 3.89 0.99
N ASP A 83 -19.58 3.28 0.37
CA ASP A 83 -20.69 3.99 -0.27
C ASP A 83 -21.55 4.70 0.79
N LEU A 84 -21.88 4.04 1.89
CA LEU A 84 -22.61 4.64 3.01
C LEU A 84 -21.88 5.86 3.58
N PHE A 85 -20.56 5.74 3.80
CA PHE A 85 -19.76 6.84 4.32
C PHE A 85 -19.75 8.07 3.38
N ARG A 86 -19.75 7.84 2.06
CA ARG A 86 -19.87 8.91 1.06
C ARG A 86 -21.23 9.62 1.12
N VAL A 87 -22.33 8.87 1.32
CA VAL A 87 -23.67 9.43 1.47
C VAL A 87 -23.79 10.28 2.73
N VAL A 88 -23.27 9.79 3.87
CA VAL A 88 -23.26 10.52 5.15
C VAL A 88 -22.42 11.80 5.05
N LYS A 89 -21.24 11.73 4.42
CA LYS A 89 -20.38 12.91 4.23
C LYS A 89 -21.04 13.97 3.34
N ALA A 90 -21.80 13.56 2.31
CA ALA A 90 -22.53 14.47 1.43
C ALA A 90 -23.74 15.13 2.11
N GLY A 91 -24.38 14.45 3.07
CA GLY A 91 -25.53 14.99 3.83
C GLY A 91 -25.18 16.10 4.83
N ASN A 92 -23.89 16.35 5.10
CA ASN A 92 -23.44 17.41 6.00
C ASN A 92 -23.37 18.80 5.34
N HIS A 93 -23.60 18.90 4.03
CA HIS A 93 -23.83 20.16 3.34
C HIS A 93 -25.34 20.35 3.13
N GLN A 94 -25.86 21.46 3.65
CA GLN A 94 -27.27 21.76 3.82
C GLN A 94 -28.05 21.76 2.50
N GLY A 95 -28.98 20.82 2.35
CA GLY A 95 -29.98 20.85 1.28
C GLY A 95 -30.43 19.46 0.84
N ASP A 96 -31.68 19.14 1.20
CA ASP A 96 -32.50 18.06 0.63
C ASP A 96 -32.41 16.65 1.25
N GLN A 97 -33.12 16.50 2.37
CA GLN A 97 -33.29 15.25 3.12
C GLN A 97 -33.81 14.11 2.23
N ALA A 98 -34.65 14.42 1.23
CA ALA A 98 -35.19 13.43 0.29
C ALA A 98 -34.11 12.75 -0.56
N THR A 99 -33.14 13.52 -1.05
CA THR A 99 -32.02 13.03 -1.86
C THR A 99 -31.04 12.19 -1.04
N SER A 100 -30.85 12.52 0.25
CA SER A 100 -30.05 11.70 1.15
C SER A 100 -30.70 10.33 1.42
N LEU A 101 -32.03 10.31 1.62
CA LEU A 101 -32.80 9.10 1.91
C LEU A 101 -32.89 8.17 0.69
N SER A 102 -33.01 8.71 -0.53
CA SER A 102 -33.02 7.90 -1.76
C SER A 102 -31.69 7.18 -1.97
N ARG A 103 -30.56 7.87 -1.74
CA ARG A 103 -29.21 7.29 -1.80
C ARG A 103 -28.98 6.20 -0.76
N ILE A 104 -29.50 6.37 0.47
CA ILE A 104 -29.43 5.33 1.52
C ILE A 104 -30.23 4.08 1.10
N ARG A 105 -31.44 4.27 0.58
CA ARG A 105 -32.28 3.15 0.10
C ARG A 105 -31.61 2.38 -1.03
N GLU A 106 -30.91 3.06 -1.92
CA GLU A 106 -30.15 2.45 -3.00
C GLU A 106 -29.01 1.57 -2.47
N VAL A 107 -28.22 2.07 -1.52
CA VAL A 107 -27.14 1.29 -0.87
C VAL A 107 -27.71 0.05 -0.16
N GLN A 108 -28.84 0.20 0.53
CA GLN A 108 -29.51 -0.92 1.22
C GLN A 108 -30.03 -1.99 0.24
N MET A 109 -30.59 -1.59 -0.90
CA MET A 109 -31.07 -2.53 -1.93
C MET A 109 -29.92 -3.34 -2.53
N ARG A 110 -28.79 -2.68 -2.83
CA ARG A 110 -27.59 -3.36 -3.35
C ARG A 110 -27.00 -4.32 -2.32
N ALA A 111 -26.94 -3.92 -1.05
CA ALA A 111 -26.47 -4.79 0.03
C ALA A 111 -27.36 -6.03 0.19
N ARG A 112 -28.68 -5.88 0.07
CA ARG A 112 -29.64 -6.99 0.11
C ARG A 112 -29.51 -7.94 -1.08
N ALA A 113 -29.26 -7.41 -2.28
CA ALA A 113 -29.03 -8.24 -3.46
C ALA A 113 -27.75 -9.08 -3.30
N GLN A 114 -26.66 -8.47 -2.81
CA GLN A 114 -25.41 -9.19 -2.52
C GLN A 114 -25.57 -10.27 -1.44
N ALA A 115 -26.45 -10.08 -0.47
CA ALA A 115 -26.74 -11.05 0.59
C ALA A 115 -27.62 -12.24 0.13
N MET A 116 -28.27 -12.15 -1.03
CA MET A 116 -29.06 -13.25 -1.61
C MET A 116 -28.28 -14.07 -2.64
N GLU A 117 -27.13 -13.55 -3.11
CA GLU A 117 -26.22 -14.21 -4.06
C GLU A 117 -25.08 -14.98 -3.36
N ALA A 118 -25.11 -15.06 -2.02
CA ALA A 118 -24.15 -15.76 -1.16
C ALA A 118 -24.83 -16.90 -0.40
#